data_AF-A0A955AU39-F1
#
_entry.id   AF-A0A955AU39-F1
#
_cell.length_a   1.000
_cell.length_b   1.000
_cell.length_c   1.000
_cell.angle_alpha   90.00
_cell.angle_beta   90.00
_cell.angle_gamma   90.00
#
_symmetry.space_group_name_H-M   'P 1'
#
loop_
_entity.id
_entity.type
_entity.pdbx_description
1 polymer ?
#
loop_
_entity_poly.entity_id
_entity_poly.type
_entity_poly.pdbx_seq_one_letter_code
_entity_poly.pdbx_strand_id
1 'polypeptide(L)'
;GVAYHVHRIYQNADGSRQVTLLALCGDAGPLVRHPVEICYGNQTKRRIGSSKFAYFVDADKSEQPDHQATVVRFESASALEGEFFVAYAFGCRGAWDTPATPRIAYGGEAMLLKVQFLTKAMPDDGECPEPLQDFIREFTRQLAVTW
;
A
#
# COMPACT_ATOMS: atom_id res chain seq x y z
N GLY A 1 8.23 6.54 17.42
CA GLY A 1 7.35 7.24 16.46
C GLY A 1 7.80 6.94 15.04
N VAL A 2 7.32 7.68 14.02
CA VAL A 2 7.93 7.63 12.69
C VAL A 2 9.34 8.21 12.82
N ALA A 3 10.35 7.41 12.50
CA ALA A 3 11.75 7.85 12.48
C ALA A 3 12.12 8.39 11.09
N TYR A 4 11.62 7.75 10.04
CA TYR A 4 11.92 8.10 8.66
C TYR A 4 10.66 8.02 7.79
N HIS A 5 10.59 8.89 6.78
CA HIS A 5 9.55 8.79 5.77
C HIS A 5 10.09 9.13 4.38
N VAL A 6 9.47 8.52 3.37
CA VAL A 6 9.67 8.84 1.96
C VAL A 6 8.30 9.11 1.35
N HIS A 7 8.18 10.24 0.67
CA HIS A 7 7.00 10.59 -0.12
C HIS A 7 7.45 10.89 -1.55
N ARG A 8 6.89 10.17 -2.52
CA ARG A 8 7.28 10.27 -3.94
C ARG A 8 6.04 10.14 -4.82
N ILE A 9 6.10 10.79 -5.97
CA ILE A 9 5.10 10.69 -7.01
C ILE A 9 5.79 10.12 -8.24
N TYR A 10 5.26 9.02 -8.74
CA TYR A 10 5.71 8.35 -9.95
C TYR A 10 4.62 8.53 -11.00
N GLN A 11 5.01 8.95 -12.19
CA GLN A 11 4.12 9.12 -13.32
C GLN A 11 4.70 8.33 -14.49
N ASN A 12 3.83 7.68 -15.26
CA ASN A 12 4.27 7.06 -16.51
C ASN A 12 4.65 8.12 -17.56
N ALA A 13 5.39 7.70 -18.59
CA ALA A 13 5.97 8.63 -19.57
C ALA A 13 4.93 9.45 -20.35
N ASP A 14 3.73 8.89 -20.58
CA ASP A 14 2.64 9.58 -21.27
C ASP A 14 1.77 10.47 -20.34
N GLY A 15 2.02 10.42 -19.03
CA GLY A 15 1.32 11.21 -18.03
C GLY A 15 -0.05 10.68 -17.60
N SER A 16 -0.56 9.61 -18.21
CA SER A 16 -1.93 9.09 -17.99
C SER A 16 -2.13 8.42 -16.63
N ARG A 17 -1.07 7.90 -16.00
CA ARG A 17 -1.13 7.21 -14.72
C ARG A 17 -0.11 7.78 -13.75
N GLN A 18 -0.56 7.95 -12.50
CA GLN A 18 0.26 8.44 -11.41
C GLN A 18 0.08 7.53 -10.19
N VAL A 19 1.19 7.12 -9.59
CA VAL A 19 1.23 6.44 -8.29
C VAL A 19 1.96 7.32 -7.29
N THR A 20 1.29 7.67 -6.19
CA THR A 20 1.91 8.34 -5.05
C THR A 20 2.32 7.30 -4.02
N LEU A 21 3.61 7.25 -3.69
CA LEU A 21 4.19 6.41 -2.65
C LEU A 21 4.34 7.21 -1.36
N LEU A 22 3.86 6.64 -0.25
CA LEU A 22 4.21 7.03 1.10
C LEU A 22 4.79 5.82 1.85
N ALA A 23 6.07 5.86 2.19
CA ALA A 23 6.73 4.88 3.03
C ALA A 23 7.08 5.50 4.38
N LEU A 24 6.75 4.84 5.48
CA LEU A 24 6.99 5.25 6.85
C LEU A 24 7.77 4.15 7.57
N CYS A 25 8.86 4.50 8.25
CA CYS A 25 9.66 3.56 9.01
C CYS A 25 9.87 4.06 10.44
N GLY A 26 9.75 3.18 11.43
CA GLY A 26 9.89 3.53 12.84
C GLY A 26 9.30 2.48 13.77
N ASP A 27 9.01 2.85 15.01
CA ASP A 27 8.48 1.94 16.02
C ASP A 27 7.14 1.33 15.56
N ALA A 28 6.99 0.02 15.75
CA ALA A 28 5.81 -0.69 15.27
C ALA A 28 4.51 -0.17 15.89
N GLY A 29 4.49 0.07 17.22
CA GLY A 29 3.28 0.49 17.94
C GLY A 29 2.53 1.69 17.33
N PRO A 30 3.19 2.84 17.12
CA PRO A 30 2.60 3.98 16.42
C PRO A 30 2.17 3.69 14.97
N LEU A 31 2.96 2.89 14.23
CA LEU A 31 2.71 2.62 12.81
C LEU A 31 1.51 1.69 12.56
N VAL A 32 1.29 0.71 13.44
CA VAL A 32 0.18 -0.25 13.33
C VAL A 32 -1.14 0.27 13.87
N ARG A 33 -1.14 1.40 14.59
CA ARG A 33 -2.33 1.91 15.27
C ARG A 33 -3.43 2.36 14.31
N HIS A 34 -3.08 2.85 13.12
CA HIS A 34 -4.05 3.44 12.19
C HIS A 34 -3.94 2.74 10.83
N PRO A 35 -4.85 1.82 10.49
CA PRO A 35 -4.98 1.35 9.12
C PRO A 35 -5.51 2.50 8.24
N VAL A 36 -5.36 2.39 6.93
CA VAL A 36 -5.63 3.51 6.01
C VAL A 36 -7.09 3.96 6.09
N GLU A 37 -8.00 3.04 6.35
CA GLU A 37 -9.44 3.26 6.52
C GLU A 37 -9.74 4.31 7.60
N ILE A 38 -8.99 4.31 8.71
CA ILE A 38 -9.16 5.31 9.77
C ILE A 38 -8.61 6.66 9.31
N CYS A 39 -7.42 6.66 8.70
CA CYS A 39 -6.77 7.90 8.24
C CYS A 39 -7.61 8.64 7.19
N TYR A 40 -8.07 7.94 6.16
CA TYR A 40 -8.86 8.52 5.07
C TYR A 40 -10.32 8.78 5.48
N GLY A 41 -10.91 7.93 6.34
CA GLY A 41 -12.24 8.17 6.90
C GLY A 41 -12.31 9.49 7.70
N ASN A 42 -11.28 9.77 8.51
CA ASN A 42 -11.17 11.04 9.24
C ASN A 42 -10.99 12.26 8.32
N GLN A 43 -10.60 12.06 7.07
CA GLN A 43 -10.49 13.11 6.05
C GLN A 43 -11.73 13.16 5.14
N THR A 44 -12.88 12.69 5.63
CA THR A 44 -14.15 12.66 4.91
C THR A 44 -14.12 11.86 3.60
N LYS A 45 -13.20 10.90 3.47
CA LYS A 45 -13.18 9.99 2.31
C LYS A 45 -14.03 8.76 2.64
N ARG A 46 -15.00 8.47 1.78
CA ARG A 46 -15.92 7.35 1.98
C ARG A 46 -15.30 6.09 1.38
N ARG A 47 -15.12 5.04 2.19
CA ARG A 47 -14.72 3.73 1.67
C ARG A 47 -15.88 3.14 0.86
N ILE A 48 -15.60 2.72 -0.36
CA ILE A 48 -16.58 2.12 -1.27
C ILE A 48 -16.24 0.67 -1.66
N GLY A 49 -15.02 0.21 -1.36
CA GLY A 49 -14.63 -1.18 -1.58
C GLY A 49 -13.28 -1.54 -0.94
N SER A 50 -12.98 -2.83 -0.86
CA SER A 50 -11.65 -3.32 -0.46
C SER A 50 -11.41 -4.72 -1.01
N SER A 51 -10.17 -5.00 -1.43
CA SER A 51 -9.72 -6.30 -1.91
C SER A 51 -8.35 -6.65 -1.33
N LYS A 52 -7.97 -7.93 -1.43
CA LYS A 52 -6.62 -8.40 -1.11
C LYS A 52 -5.85 -8.63 -2.40
N PHE A 53 -4.63 -8.12 -2.46
CA PHE A 53 -3.71 -8.32 -3.57
C PHE A 53 -2.50 -9.11 -3.07
N ALA A 54 -2.49 -10.41 -3.36
CA ALA A 54 -1.35 -11.27 -3.08
C ALA A 54 -0.45 -11.37 -4.32
N TYR A 55 0.86 -11.29 -4.13
CA TYR A 55 1.81 -11.25 -5.24
C TYR A 55 3.14 -11.90 -4.90
N PHE A 56 3.82 -12.35 -5.96
CA PHE A 56 5.19 -12.88 -5.93
C PHE A 56 6.15 -11.79 -6.39
N VAL A 57 7.33 -11.74 -5.79
CA VAL A 57 8.44 -10.88 -6.26
C VAL A 57 9.30 -11.64 -7.28
N ASP A 58 9.54 -12.93 -7.05
CA ASP A 58 10.14 -13.89 -7.99
C ASP A 58 9.10 -14.98 -8.32
N ALA A 59 8.61 -14.99 -9.56
CA ALA A 59 7.58 -15.95 -9.99
C ALA A 59 8.05 -17.41 -9.99
N ASP A 60 9.37 -17.65 -9.98
CA ASP A 60 9.97 -18.97 -10.20
C ASP A 60 10.30 -19.74 -8.91
N LYS A 61 10.01 -19.19 -7.72
CA LYS A 61 10.57 -19.71 -6.45
C LYS A 61 9.58 -20.24 -5.41
N SER A 62 8.26 -20.03 -5.55
CA SER A 62 7.31 -20.51 -4.53
C SER A 62 5.93 -20.89 -5.08
N GLU A 63 5.28 -21.85 -4.42
CA GLU A 63 3.89 -22.25 -4.69
C GLU A 63 2.87 -21.30 -4.03
N GLN A 64 3.31 -20.40 -3.15
CA GLN A 64 2.46 -19.46 -2.40
C GLN A 64 3.05 -18.04 -2.43
N PRO A 65 2.22 -16.99 -2.60
CA PRO A 65 2.71 -15.62 -2.70
C PRO A 65 3.44 -15.17 -1.44
N ASP A 66 4.65 -14.62 -1.61
CA ASP A 66 5.51 -14.19 -0.51
C ASP A 66 5.09 -12.82 0.08
N HIS A 67 4.16 -12.13 -0.59
CA HIS A 67 3.69 -10.80 -0.19
C HIS A 67 2.18 -10.63 -0.36
N GLN A 68 1.60 -9.80 0.50
CA GLN A 68 0.21 -9.37 0.44
C GLN A 68 0.07 -7.88 0.74
N ALA A 69 -0.77 -7.21 -0.06
CA ALA A 69 -1.27 -5.88 0.21
C ALA A 69 -2.80 -5.90 0.34
N THR A 70 -3.33 -4.97 1.13
CA THR A 70 -4.77 -4.65 1.12
C THR A 70 -4.96 -3.44 0.24
N VAL A 71 -5.92 -3.51 -0.68
CA VAL A 71 -6.30 -2.41 -1.57
C VAL A 71 -7.65 -1.90 -1.13
N VAL A 72 -7.77 -0.60 -0.91
CA VAL A 72 -9.01 0.04 -0.48
C VAL A 72 -9.39 1.11 -1.50
N ARG A 73 -10.63 1.07 -1.95
CA ARG A 73 -11.20 2.07 -2.86
C ARG A 73 -11.97 3.10 -2.06
N PHE A 74 -11.70 4.37 -2.32
CA PHE A 74 -12.33 5.50 -1.67
C PHE A 74 -12.96 6.44 -2.69
N GLU A 75 -14.03 7.09 -2.26
CA GLU A 75 -14.63 8.24 -2.92
C GLU A 75 -14.31 9.50 -2.11
N SER A 76 -13.83 10.54 -2.79
CA SER A 76 -13.65 11.85 -2.17
C SER A 76 -14.98 12.60 -2.07
N ALA A 77 -15.19 13.30 -0.94
CA ALA A 77 -16.31 14.23 -0.80
C ALA A 77 -16.27 15.39 -1.82
N SER A 78 -15.09 15.71 -2.34
CA SER A 78 -14.94 16.68 -3.43
C SER A 78 -15.13 16.00 -4.77
N ALA A 79 -16.14 16.44 -5.54
CA ALA A 79 -16.39 15.96 -6.89
C ALA A 79 -15.19 16.16 -7.84
N LEU A 80 -14.27 17.09 -7.53
CA LEU A 80 -13.05 17.35 -8.30
C LEU A 80 -11.96 16.30 -8.10
N GLU A 81 -11.97 15.59 -6.97
CA GLU A 81 -10.94 14.60 -6.64
C GLU A 81 -11.34 13.19 -7.06
N GLY A 82 -12.65 12.93 -7.20
CA GLY A 82 -13.18 11.67 -7.68
C GLY A 82 -12.85 10.47 -6.78
N GLU A 83 -12.77 9.30 -7.39
CA GLU A 83 -12.43 8.06 -6.74
C GLU A 83 -10.93 7.74 -6.85
N PHE A 84 -10.41 7.02 -5.86
CA PHE A 84 -9.01 6.62 -5.82
C PHE A 84 -8.83 5.31 -5.06
N PHE A 85 -7.70 4.66 -5.31
CA PHE A 85 -7.28 3.45 -4.63
C PHE A 85 -6.10 3.74 -3.70
N VAL A 86 -6.08 3.06 -2.56
CA VAL A 86 -4.95 3.02 -1.64
C VAL A 86 -4.60 1.55 -1.41
N ALA A 87 -3.47 1.11 -1.94
CA ALA A 87 -2.87 -0.15 -1.54
C ALA A 87 -1.92 0.08 -0.35
N TYR A 88 -1.97 -0.76 0.67
CA TYR A 88 -1.05 -0.66 1.80
C TYR A 88 -0.55 -2.02 2.24
N ALA A 89 0.63 -2.02 2.86
CA ALA A 89 1.24 -3.18 3.49
C ALA A 89 2.17 -2.76 4.62
N PHE A 90 2.46 -3.71 5.50
CA PHE A 90 3.50 -3.62 6.51
C PHE A 90 4.65 -4.55 6.13
N GLY A 91 5.87 -4.02 6.09
CA GLY A 91 7.09 -4.77 5.84
C GLY A 91 7.84 -5.05 7.13
N CYS A 92 8.11 -6.33 7.39
CA CYS A 92 9.01 -6.77 8.45
C CYS A 92 9.79 -8.01 7.97
N ARG A 93 11.12 -8.04 8.17
CA ARG A 93 11.98 -9.19 7.83
C ARG A 93 11.85 -9.68 6.38
N GLY A 94 11.72 -8.75 5.43
CA GLY A 94 11.68 -9.06 3.99
C GLY A 94 10.31 -9.46 3.45
N ALA A 95 9.31 -9.75 4.30
CA ALA A 95 7.94 -10.04 3.85
C ALA A 95 7.02 -8.82 4.03
N TRP A 96 6.03 -8.69 3.14
CA TRP A 96 5.03 -7.63 3.19
C TRP A 96 3.66 -8.22 3.42
N ASP A 97 2.93 -7.74 4.42
CA ASP A 97 1.63 -8.31 4.77
C ASP A 97 0.68 -7.25 5.38
N THR A 98 -0.60 -7.60 5.46
CA THR A 98 -1.69 -6.82 6.03
C THR A 98 -2.56 -7.69 6.94
N PRO A 99 -2.03 -8.12 8.09
CA PRO A 99 -2.75 -8.98 9.02
C PRO A 99 -4.03 -8.29 9.52
N ALA A 100 -5.05 -9.08 9.86
CA ALA A 100 -6.31 -8.55 10.41
C ALA A 100 -6.11 -7.79 11.74
N THR A 101 -5.09 -8.18 12.51
CA THR A 101 -4.73 -7.57 13.79
C THR A 101 -3.24 -7.15 13.83
N PRO A 102 -2.84 -6.07 13.12
CA PRO A 102 -1.44 -5.64 13.02
C PRO A 102 -0.74 -5.38 14.35
N ARG A 103 -1.50 -4.98 15.37
CA ARG A 103 -0.98 -4.79 16.73
C ARG A 103 -0.52 -6.09 17.38
N ILE A 104 -1.20 -7.20 17.13
CA ILE A 104 -0.80 -8.52 17.63
C ILE A 104 0.39 -9.02 16.80
N ALA A 105 0.32 -8.88 15.48
CA ALA A 105 1.36 -9.37 14.57
C ALA A 105 2.71 -8.66 14.74
N TYR A 106 2.71 -7.33 14.91
CA TYR A 106 3.95 -6.53 14.88
C TYR A 106 4.21 -5.73 16.16
N GLY A 107 3.35 -5.80 17.18
CA GLY A 107 3.47 -4.95 18.36
C GLY A 107 4.79 -5.06 19.14
N GLY A 108 5.49 -6.18 18.99
CA GLY A 108 6.81 -6.43 19.58
C GLY A 108 8.01 -6.17 18.67
N GLU A 109 7.80 -5.81 17.40
CA GLU A 109 8.91 -5.54 16.49
C GLU A 109 9.54 -4.18 16.81
N ALA A 110 10.88 -4.13 16.80
CA ALA A 110 11.64 -2.92 17.09
C ALA A 110 11.42 -1.85 16.02
N MET A 111 11.33 -2.28 14.75
CA MET A 111 11.08 -1.41 13.61
C MET A 111 10.10 -2.05 12.64
N LEU A 112 9.26 -1.23 12.03
CA LEU A 112 8.30 -1.64 11.02
C LEU A 112 8.34 -0.66 9.84
N LEU A 113 8.25 -1.19 8.63
CA LEU A 113 7.96 -0.40 7.44
C LEU A 113 6.46 -0.41 7.20
N LYS A 114 5.83 0.73 7.01
CA LYS A 114 4.45 0.86 6.51
C LYS A 114 4.49 1.57 5.17
N VAL A 115 3.94 0.97 4.15
CA VAL A 115 3.86 1.56 2.81
C VAL A 115 2.41 1.79 2.39
N GLN A 116 2.19 2.85 1.64
CA GLN A 116 0.94 3.17 0.98
C GLN A 116 1.23 3.61 -0.46
N PHE A 117 0.44 3.09 -1.39
CA PHE A 117 0.47 3.44 -2.80
C PHE A 117 -0.91 3.95 -3.18
N LEU A 118 -0.96 5.18 -3.70
CA LEU A 118 -2.20 5.83 -4.10
C LEU A 118 -2.23 6.03 -5.60
N THR A 119 -3.37 5.76 -6.22
CA THR A 119 -3.65 6.11 -7.62
C THR A 119 -5.08 6.58 -7.76
N LYS A 120 -5.34 7.49 -8.70
CA LYS A 120 -6.71 7.81 -9.13
C LYS A 120 -7.36 6.59 -9.77
N ALA A 121 -8.66 6.45 -9.59
CA ALA A 121 -9.47 5.46 -10.29
C ALA A 121 -9.76 5.95 -11.72
N MET A 122 -9.73 5.03 -12.67
CA MET A 122 -10.15 5.22 -14.06
C MET A 122 -11.37 4.33 -14.36
N PRO A 123 -12.16 4.64 -15.42
CA PRO A 123 -13.43 3.95 -15.69
C PRO A 123 -13.34 2.43 -15.78
N ASP A 124 -12.24 1.89 -16.32
CA ASP A 124 -12.05 0.46 -16.54
C ASP A 124 -11.26 -0.23 -15.40
N ASP A 125 -10.97 0.48 -14.31
CA ASP A 125 -10.26 -0.10 -13.18
C ASP A 125 -11.18 -1.06 -12.39
N GLY A 126 -10.71 -2.30 -12.20
CA GLY A 126 -11.34 -3.30 -11.33
C GLY A 126 -11.16 -3.01 -9.83
N GLU A 127 -11.20 -4.05 -9.01
CA GLU A 127 -11.02 -3.91 -7.55
C GLU A 127 -9.59 -3.53 -7.13
N CYS A 128 -8.61 -3.80 -7.99
CA CYS A 128 -7.23 -3.35 -7.87
C CYS A 128 -6.70 -3.01 -9.28
N PRO A 129 -6.37 -1.74 -9.60
CA PRO A 129 -5.89 -1.37 -10.93
C PRO A 129 -4.60 -2.11 -11.30
N GLU A 130 -4.52 -2.67 -12.50
CA GLU A 130 -3.29 -3.34 -12.99
C GLU A 130 -2.03 -2.46 -12.88
N PRO A 131 -2.06 -1.16 -13.25
CA PRO A 131 -0.87 -0.32 -13.09
C PRO A 131 -0.39 -0.18 -11.64
N LEU A 132 -1.32 -0.25 -10.67
CA LEU A 132 -0.98 -0.23 -9.25
C LEU A 132 -0.34 -1.56 -8.83
N GLN A 133 -0.87 -2.69 -9.31
CA GLN A 133 -0.31 -4.02 -9.07
C GLN A 133 1.11 -4.14 -9.61
N ASP A 134 1.31 -3.71 -10.86
CA ASP A 134 2.62 -3.76 -11.54
C ASP A 134 3.64 -2.87 -10.82
N PHE A 135 3.22 -1.66 -10.44
CA PHE A 135 4.08 -0.75 -9.68
C PHE A 135 4.50 -1.37 -8.34
N ILE A 136 3.58 -1.97 -7.60
CA ILE A 136 3.89 -2.62 -6.31
C ILE A 136 4.87 -3.77 -6.51
N ARG A 137 4.63 -4.65 -7.50
CA ARG A 137 5.55 -5.78 -7.80
C ARG A 137 6.95 -5.28 -8.13
N GLU A 138 7.05 -4.29 -9.02
CA GLU A 138 8.33 -3.69 -9.41
C GLU A 138 9.05 -3.04 -8.23
N PHE A 139 8.34 -2.21 -7.47
CA PHE A 139 8.89 -1.52 -6.32
C PHE A 139 9.41 -2.50 -5.26
N THR A 140 8.64 -3.53 -4.93
CA THR A 140 9.06 -4.55 -3.96
C THR A 140 10.26 -5.33 -4.47
N ARG A 141 10.33 -5.65 -5.78
CA ARG A 141 11.50 -6.31 -6.38
C ARG A 141 12.78 -5.48 -6.26
N GLN A 142 12.70 -4.19 -6.58
CA GLN A 142 13.86 -3.30 -6.47
C GLN A 142 14.32 -3.13 -5.01
N LEU A 143 13.38 -3.09 -4.06
CA LEU A 143 13.73 -3.08 -2.65
C LEU A 143 14.43 -4.37 -2.23
N ALA A 144 13.95 -5.54 -2.66
CA ALA A 144 14.54 -6.83 -2.30
C ALA A 144 15.99 -7.01 -2.80
N VAL A 145 16.37 -6.38 -3.92
CA VAL A 145 17.75 -6.41 -4.46
C VAL A 145 18.72 -5.53 -3.65
N THR A 146 18.21 -4.64 -2.79
CA THR A 146 19.02 -3.63 -2.10
C THR A 146 19.37 -4.02 -0.64
N TRP A 147 18.98 -5.22 -0.17
CA TRP A 147 19.26 -5.73 1.18
C TRP A 147 20.13 -6.99 1.16
#